data_AF-A0A1H3E5A4-F1
#
_entry.id   AF-A0A1H3E5A4-F1
#
_cell.length_a   1.000
_cell.length_b   1.000
_cell.length_c   1.000
_cell.angle_alpha   90.00
_cell.angle_beta   90.00
_cell.angle_gamma   90.00
#
_symmetry.space_group_name_H-M   'P 1'
#
loop_
_entity.id
_entity.type
_entity.pdbx_description
1 polymer ?
#
loop_
_entity_poly.entity_id
_entity_poly.type
_entity_poly.pdbx_seq_one_letter_code
_entity_poly.pdbx_strand_id
1 'polypeptide(L)'
;MCGVDFSQYPIVNDLIKTCDMDIDREHILWLNETQTEAAVLLAEMHLMCKAALSDSIPLRLRSKVSSNYYHSTINSKVHVFAANQALSDLGMTEKDLSKLYSHKRPKLNVN
;
A
#
# COMPACT_ATOMS: atom_id res chain seq x y z
N MET A 1 5.42 6.64 -25.26
CA MET A 1 5.26 5.91 -23.99
C MET A 1 3.92 6.30 -23.42
N CYS A 2 3.10 5.35 -22.99
CA CYS A 2 1.76 5.64 -22.46
C CYS A 2 1.93 5.96 -20.96
N GLY A 3 2.11 7.25 -20.64
CA GLY A 3 2.13 7.71 -19.25
C GLY A 3 0.77 7.45 -18.58
N VAL A 4 0.77 7.33 -17.25
CA VAL A 4 -0.47 7.21 -16.48
C VAL A 4 -1.28 8.50 -16.66
N ASP A 5 -2.54 8.37 -17.10
CA ASP A 5 -3.45 9.51 -17.14
C ASP A 5 -3.89 9.88 -15.71
N PHE A 6 -3.23 10.88 -15.13
CA PHE A 6 -3.56 11.34 -13.78
C PHE A 6 -4.83 12.21 -13.71
N SER A 7 -5.51 12.51 -14.83
CA SER A 7 -6.77 13.28 -14.78
C SER A 7 -7.85 12.61 -13.92
N GLN A 8 -7.78 11.29 -13.77
CA GLN A 8 -8.70 10.47 -12.97
C GLN A 8 -8.35 10.43 -11.47
N TYR A 9 -7.20 10.98 -11.09
CA TYR A 9 -6.66 10.91 -9.73
C TYR A 9 -6.46 12.32 -9.15
N PRO A 10 -7.53 12.95 -8.63
CA PRO A 10 -7.50 14.35 -8.22
C PRO A 10 -6.47 14.63 -7.12
N ILE A 11 -6.35 13.73 -6.13
CA ILE A 11 -5.35 13.87 -5.06
C ILE A 11 -3.94 13.82 -5.62
N VAL A 12 -3.69 12.95 -6.60
CA VAL A 12 -2.38 12.84 -7.23
C VAL A 12 -2.04 14.10 -8.03
N ASN A 13 -3.00 14.69 -8.76
CA ASN A 13 -2.77 15.96 -9.45
C ASN A 13 -2.42 17.10 -8.48
N ASP A 14 -3.10 17.16 -7.33
CA ASP A 14 -2.81 18.18 -6.32
C ASP A 14 -1.42 17.98 -5.69
N LEU A 15 -1.03 16.72 -5.42
CA LEU A 15 0.30 16.38 -4.91
C LEU A 15 1.40 16.69 -5.93
N ILE A 16 1.22 16.37 -7.21
CA ILE A 16 2.17 16.69 -8.28
C ILE A 16 2.44 18.19 -8.34
N LYS A 17 1.37 19.02 -8.32
CA LYS A 17 1.49 20.48 -8.33
C LYS A 17 2.15 21.01 -7.07
N THR A 18 1.78 20.48 -5.90
CA THR A 18 2.34 20.92 -4.61
C THR A 18 3.83 20.60 -4.49
N CYS A 19 4.28 19.51 -5.12
CA CYS A 19 5.68 19.10 -5.14
C CYS A 19 6.47 19.64 -6.35
N ASP A 20 5.86 20.47 -7.21
CA ASP A 20 6.47 21.01 -8.43
C ASP A 20 7.00 19.92 -9.40
N MET A 21 6.27 18.81 -9.49
CA MET A 21 6.64 17.62 -10.27
C MET A 21 5.93 17.56 -11.64
N ASP A 22 5.35 18.66 -12.12
CA ASP A 22 4.61 18.68 -13.39
C ASP A 22 5.45 18.23 -14.58
N ILE A 23 6.76 18.53 -14.57
CA ILE A 23 7.73 18.14 -15.61
C ILE A 23 8.04 16.64 -15.55
N ASP A 24 8.07 16.07 -14.35
CA ASP A 24 8.42 14.65 -14.12
C ASP A 24 7.20 13.73 -14.13
N ARG A 25 6.02 14.27 -14.44
CA ARG A 25 4.75 13.54 -14.40
C ARG A 25 4.77 12.23 -15.17
N GLU A 26 5.41 12.21 -16.34
CA GLU A 26 5.52 11.00 -17.17
C GLU A 26 6.44 9.92 -16.60
N HIS A 27 7.31 10.28 -15.65
CA HIS A 27 8.27 9.38 -15.01
C HIS A 27 7.75 8.81 -13.67
N ILE A 28 6.59 9.26 -13.20
CA ILE A 28 6.00 8.75 -11.96
C ILE A 28 5.48 7.33 -12.19
N LEU A 29 6.21 6.35 -11.65
CA LEU A 29 5.80 4.95 -11.62
C LEU A 29 4.98 4.69 -10.36
N TRP A 30 3.81 4.07 -10.50
CA TRP A 30 2.97 3.68 -9.35
C TRP A 30 3.55 2.54 -8.53
N LEU A 31 4.28 1.64 -9.19
CA LEU A 31 4.86 0.44 -8.62
C LEU A 31 6.33 0.33 -9.05
N ASN A 32 7.20 0.05 -8.09
CA ASN A 32 8.62 -0.18 -8.32
C ASN A 32 8.93 -1.67 -8.58
N GLU A 33 7.95 -2.43 -9.04
CA GLU A 33 8.01 -3.88 -9.25
C GLU A 33 7.53 -4.24 -10.65
N THR A 34 7.93 -5.42 -11.12
CA THR A 34 7.41 -5.98 -12.37
C THR A 34 5.94 -6.38 -12.23
N GLN A 35 5.23 -6.50 -13.36
CA GLN A 35 3.85 -6.96 -13.37
C GLN A 35 3.68 -8.36 -12.74
N THR A 36 4.66 -9.25 -12.96
CA THR A 36 4.65 -10.60 -12.39
C THR A 36 4.76 -10.57 -10.87
N GLU A 37 5.68 -9.76 -10.33
CA GLU A 37 5.83 -9.61 -8.88
C GLU A 37 4.57 -9.00 -8.25
N ALA A 38 4.01 -7.98 -8.88
CA ALA A 38 2.76 -7.37 -8.43
C ALA A 38 1.60 -8.38 -8.42
N ALA A 39 1.50 -9.24 -9.44
CA ALA A 39 0.48 -10.28 -9.52
C ALA A 39 0.64 -11.34 -8.40
N VAL A 40 1.88 -11.73 -8.08
CA VAL A 40 2.17 -12.64 -6.96
C VAL A 40 1.77 -12.01 -5.63
N LEU A 41 2.17 -10.76 -5.39
CA LEU A 41 1.83 -10.04 -4.15
C LEU A 41 0.31 -9.91 -3.96
N LEU A 42 -0.42 -9.61 -5.04
CA LEU A 42 -1.89 -9.56 -5.01
C LEU A 42 -2.50 -10.92 -4.71
N ALA A 43 -1.99 -12.00 -5.30
CA ALA A 43 -2.46 -13.35 -5.03
C ALA A 43 -2.22 -13.75 -3.56
N GLU A 44 -1.04 -13.42 -3.02
CA GLU A 44 -0.69 -13.67 -1.62
C GLU A 44 -1.60 -12.88 -0.66
N MET A 45 -1.82 -11.58 -0.93
CA MET A 45 -2.75 -10.76 -0.16
C MET A 45 -4.17 -11.34 -0.17
N HIS A 46 -4.66 -11.77 -1.34
CA HIS A 46 -5.98 -12.39 -1.47
C HIS A 46 -6.11 -13.66 -0.64
N LEU A 47 -5.09 -14.52 -0.65
CA LEU A 47 -5.05 -15.72 0.19
C LEU A 47 -5.07 -15.36 1.68
N MET A 48 -4.35 -14.32 2.09
CA MET A 48 -4.38 -13.85 3.48
C MET A 48 -5.76 -13.31 3.88
N CYS A 49 -6.42 -12.53 3.02
CA CYS A 49 -7.79 -12.08 3.26
C CYS A 49 -8.75 -13.26 3.44
N LYS A 50 -8.65 -14.29 2.58
CA LYS A 50 -9.45 -15.52 2.74
C LYS A 50 -9.13 -16.25 4.05
N ALA A 51 -7.85 -16.35 4.41
CA ALA A 51 -7.43 -16.98 5.66
C ALA A 51 -7.95 -16.22 6.90
N ALA A 52 -8.00 -14.88 6.85
CA ALA A 52 -8.54 -14.04 7.91
C ALA A 52 -10.04 -14.26 8.16
N LEU A 53 -10.78 -14.59 7.11
CA LEU A 53 -12.22 -14.85 7.15
C LEU A 53 -12.56 -16.33 7.41
N SER A 54 -11.57 -17.21 7.52
CA SER A 54 -11.82 -18.64 7.75
C SER A 54 -12.19 -18.94 9.21
N ASP A 55 -12.90 -20.05 9.43
CA ASP A 55 -13.26 -20.52 10.78
C ASP A 55 -12.07 -21.07 11.57
N SER A 56 -10.96 -21.35 10.90
CA SER A 56 -9.73 -21.88 11.50
C SER A 56 -8.96 -20.81 12.28
N ILE A 57 -8.95 -20.94 13.61
CA ILE A 57 -8.20 -20.04 14.51
C ILE A 57 -6.72 -19.92 14.09
N PRO A 58 -5.98 -21.01 13.81
CA PRO A 58 -4.58 -20.91 13.37
C PRO A 58 -4.39 -20.11 12.08
N LEU A 59 -5.30 -20.25 11.11
CA LEU A 59 -5.24 -19.50 9.84
C LEU A 59 -5.51 -18.01 10.05
N ARG A 60 -6.50 -17.66 10.88
CA ARG A 60 -6.76 -16.25 11.21
C ARG A 60 -5.58 -15.59 11.91
N LEU A 61 -4.96 -16.28 12.87
CA LEU A 61 -3.78 -15.77 13.56
C LEU A 61 -2.60 -15.57 12.60
N ARG A 62 -2.35 -16.54 11.72
CA ARG A 62 -1.30 -16.42 10.72
C ARG A 62 -1.55 -15.26 9.76
N SER A 63 -2.80 -15.11 9.27
CA SER A 63 -3.18 -14.00 8.40
C SER A 63 -2.92 -12.64 9.05
N LYS A 64 -3.26 -12.48 10.34
CA LYS A 64 -3.00 -11.24 11.09
C LYS A 64 -1.50 -10.90 11.20
N VAL A 65 -0.63 -11.90 11.35
CA VAL A 65 0.82 -11.67 11.41
C VAL A 65 1.35 -11.32 10.03
N SER A 66 0.94 -12.08 9.01
CA SER A 66 1.35 -11.88 7.62
C SER A 66 0.87 -10.54 7.07
N SER A 67 -0.33 -10.05 7.43
CA SER A 67 -0.83 -8.75 6.96
C SER A 67 0.06 -7.59 7.39
N ASN A 68 0.67 -7.67 8.58
CA ASN A 68 1.63 -6.65 9.03
C ASN A 68 2.93 -6.68 8.22
N TYR A 69 3.43 -7.88 7.91
CA TYR A 69 4.61 -8.05 7.06
C TYR A 69 4.36 -7.50 5.66
N TYR A 70 3.27 -7.90 5.02
CA TYR A 70 2.91 -7.43 3.68
C TYR A 70 2.62 -5.94 3.64
N HIS A 71 1.99 -5.37 4.66
CA HIS A 71 1.84 -3.91 4.71
C HIS A 71 3.19 -3.21 4.66
N SER A 72 4.17 -3.64 5.47
CA SER A 72 5.50 -3.04 5.46
C SER A 72 6.25 -3.24 4.13
N THR A 73 6.22 -4.45 3.58
CA THR A 73 6.98 -4.81 2.38
C THR A 73 6.37 -4.26 1.09
N ILE A 74 5.03 -4.24 0.98
CA ILE A 74 4.33 -3.71 -0.20
C ILE A 74 4.35 -2.18 -0.17
N ASN A 75 4.21 -1.56 1.00
CA ASN A 75 4.20 -0.11 1.09
C ASN A 75 5.54 0.52 0.65
N SER A 76 6.68 -0.17 0.80
CA SER A 76 7.95 0.29 0.25
C SER A 76 8.06 0.17 -1.29
N LYS A 77 7.17 -0.59 -1.92
CA LYS A 77 7.15 -0.86 -3.37
C LYS A 77 6.11 -0.01 -4.11
N VAL A 78 5.17 0.58 -3.38
CA VAL A 78 4.11 1.45 -3.92
C VAL A 78 4.55 2.91 -3.82
N HIS A 79 4.33 3.68 -4.88
CA HIS A 79 4.61 5.11 -4.86
C HIS A 79 3.69 5.84 -3.88
N VAL A 80 4.23 6.83 -3.17
CA VAL A 80 3.51 7.58 -2.13
C VAL A 80 2.22 8.24 -2.66
N PHE A 81 2.20 8.67 -3.92
CA PHE A 81 1.01 9.23 -4.56
C PHE A 81 -0.10 8.19 -4.75
N ALA A 82 0.24 6.98 -5.20
CA ALA A 82 -0.72 5.89 -5.36
C ALA A 82 -1.29 5.47 -3.99
N ALA A 83 -0.45 5.42 -2.96
CA ALA A 83 -0.90 5.13 -1.59
C ALA A 83 -1.88 6.19 -1.06
N ASN A 84 -1.61 7.49 -1.28
CA ASN A 84 -2.51 8.57 -0.87
C ASN A 84 -3.83 8.55 -1.63
N GLN A 85 -3.80 8.28 -2.94
CA GLN A 85 -5.03 8.14 -3.73
C GLN A 85 -5.87 6.96 -3.23
N ALA A 86 -5.24 5.79 -2.98
CA ALA A 86 -5.95 4.62 -2.47
C ALA A 86 -6.60 4.87 -1.10
N LEU A 87 -5.93 5.61 -0.21
CA LEU A 87 -6.51 6.05 1.06
C LEU A 87 -7.72 6.95 0.86
N SER A 88 -7.61 7.93 -0.04
CA SER A 88 -8.73 8.80 -0.41
C SER A 88 -9.91 8.03 -0.99
N ASP A 89 -9.65 7.06 -1.88
CA ASP A 89 -10.69 6.22 -2.49
C ASP A 89 -11.42 5.37 -1.46
N LEU A 90 -10.71 4.95 -0.40
CA LEU A 90 -11.29 4.24 0.73
C LEU A 90 -11.92 5.16 1.79
N GLY A 91 -11.85 6.48 1.62
CA GLY A 91 -12.32 7.45 2.61
C GLY A 91 -11.56 7.38 3.94
N MET A 92 -10.30 6.96 3.90
CA MET A 92 -9.46 6.72 5.07
C MET A 92 -8.31 7.71 5.16
N THR A 93 -7.87 7.99 6.38
CA THR A 93 -6.60 8.70 6.61
C THR A 93 -5.46 7.73 6.92
N GLU A 94 -4.20 8.16 6.82
CA GLU A 94 -3.06 7.35 7.29
C GLU A 94 -3.19 6.96 8.78
N LYS A 95 -3.80 7.83 9.60
CA LYS A 95 -4.08 7.53 11.01
C LYS A 95 -5.08 6.39 11.15
N ASP A 96 -6.07 6.29 10.26
CA ASP A 96 -7.03 5.19 10.31
C ASP A 96 -6.39 3.89 9.81
N LEU A 97 -5.58 3.97 8.76
CA LEU A 97 -4.81 2.83 8.27
C LEU A 97 -3.87 2.28 9.34
N SER A 98 -3.11 3.14 10.03
CA SER A 98 -2.19 2.72 11.09
C SER A 98 -2.87 2.09 12.30
N LYS A 99 -4.17 2.36 12.56
CA LYS A 99 -4.94 1.66 13.60
C LYS A 99 -5.30 0.22 13.22
N LEU A 100 -5.41 -0.07 11.92
CA LEU A 100 -5.71 -1.43 11.42
C LEU A 100 -4.54 -2.39 11.64
N TYR A 101 -3.32 -1.86 11.60
CA TYR A 101 -2.11 -2.64 11.81
C TYR A 101 -1.66 -2.54 13.26
N SER A 102 -1.33 -3.69 13.85
CA SER A 102 -0.88 -3.75 15.24
C SER A 102 0.59 -3.32 15.35
N HIS A 103 0.88 -2.04 15.15
CA HIS A 103 2.19 -1.47 15.44
C HIS A 103 2.35 -1.21 16.94
N LYS A 104 2.52 -2.26 17.74
CA LYS A 104 3.57 -2.17 18.76
C LYS A 104 4.86 -2.49 18.02
N ARG A 105 5.56 -1.46 17.51
CA ARG A 105 7.00 -1.62 17.27
C ARG A 105 7.56 -2.22 18.57
N PRO A 106 8.32 -3.33 18.56
CA PRO A 106 9.20 -3.56 19.68
C PRO A 106 10.05 -2.29 19.79
N LYS A 107 10.05 -1.64 20.95
CA LYS A 107 11.05 -0.61 21.24
C LYS A 107 12.39 -1.32 21.05
N LEU A 108 13.11 -1.01 19.97
CA LEU A 108 14.53 -1.30 19.90
C LEU A 108 15.15 -0.41 20.97
N ASN A 109 15.31 -0.96 22.18
CA ASN A 109 16.20 -0.40 23.18
C ASN A 109 17.60 -0.55 22.63
N VAL A 110 18.09 0.51 22.00
CA VAL A 110 19.52 0.66 21.74
C VAL A 110 20.11 1.17 23.06
N ASN A 111 20.78 0.27 23.77
CA ASN A 111 21.67 0.63 24.88
C ASN A 111 22.97 1.22 24.31
#